data_AF-A0A556V5H7-F1
#
_entry.id   AF-A0A556V5H7-F1
#
_cell.length_a   1.000
_cell.length_b   1.000
_cell.length_c   1.000
_cell.angle_alpha   90.00
_cell.angle_beta   90.00
_cell.angle_gamma   90.00
#
_symmetry.space_group_name_H-M   'P 1'
#
loop_
_entity.id
_entity.type
_entity.pdbx_description
1 polymer ?
#
loop_
_entity_poly.entity_id
_entity_poly.type
_entity_poly.pdbx_seq_one_letter_code
_entity_poly.pdbx_strand_id
1 'polypeptide(L)'
;MAFDGHDELHLSKKHEEILGKRAVLLQQMEICYEQQKTKKKHRAMMFQTARERNAQILEDFQKVEECLRTRPLLHPDVLNLQTRYWASVEQNLPEWESYLLGRSQAPTSEEKPSQDAENVSSPARSKGKPPRPKPNVC
;
A
#
# COMPACT_ATOMS: atom_id res chain seq x y z
N MET A 1 82.60 23.69 -26.02
CA MET A 1 81.13 23.63 -26.21
C MET A 1 80.70 22.16 -26.22
N ALA A 2 80.52 21.55 -25.04
CA ALA A 2 80.18 20.12 -24.93
C ALA A 2 79.26 19.79 -23.73
N PHE A 3 78.57 20.80 -23.19
CA PHE A 3 77.66 20.65 -22.03
C PHE A 3 76.17 20.64 -22.42
N ASP A 4 75.83 21.08 -23.64
CA ASP A 4 74.45 21.37 -24.07
C ASP A 4 73.58 20.11 -24.28
N GLY A 5 74.17 19.03 -24.80
CA GLY A 5 73.43 17.81 -25.12
C GLY A 5 73.02 16.98 -23.89
N HIS A 6 73.71 17.11 -22.76
CA HIS A 6 73.34 16.38 -21.53
C HIS A 6 72.07 16.97 -20.89
N ASP A 7 71.95 18.30 -20.88
CA ASP A 7 70.79 18.99 -20.36
C ASP A 7 69.57 18.76 -21.26
N GLU A 8 69.75 18.74 -22.58
CA GLU A 8 68.71 18.41 -23.55
C GLU A 8 68.16 16.99 -23.37
N LEU A 9 69.04 15.99 -23.18
CA LEU A 9 68.63 14.60 -22.89
C LEU A 9 67.83 14.50 -21.58
N HIS A 10 68.26 15.21 -20.54
CA HIS A 10 67.57 15.22 -19.26
C HIS A 10 66.21 15.91 -19.32
N LEU A 11 66.10 17.02 -20.06
CA LEU A 11 64.84 17.70 -20.37
C LEU A 11 63.88 16.80 -21.14
N SER A 12 64.37 16.11 -22.18
CA SER A 12 63.61 15.15 -22.98
C SER A 12 63.07 14.01 -22.11
N LYS A 13 63.90 13.43 -21.24
CA LYS A 13 63.45 12.40 -20.29
C LYS A 13 62.33 12.89 -19.38
N LYS A 14 62.46 14.09 -18.81
CA LYS A 14 61.40 14.70 -17.98
C LYS A 14 60.12 14.96 -18.78
N HIS A 15 60.26 15.36 -20.04
CA HIS A 15 59.12 15.59 -20.92
C HIS A 15 58.32 14.30 -21.14
N GLU A 16 59.00 13.20 -21.47
CA GLU A 16 58.37 11.89 -21.64
C GLU A 16 57.69 11.42 -20.34
N GLU A 17 58.30 11.63 -19.18
CA GLU A 17 57.68 11.32 -17.89
C GLU A 17 56.40 12.15 -17.65
N ILE A 18 56.40 13.44 -18.01
CA ILE A 18 55.22 14.30 -17.91
C ILE A 18 54.12 13.84 -18.88
N LEU A 19 54.48 13.51 -20.13
CA LEU A 19 53.54 13.00 -21.12
C LEU A 19 52.91 11.69 -20.65
N GLY A 20 53.71 10.76 -20.12
CA GLY A 20 53.21 9.49 -19.57
C GLY A 20 52.22 9.70 -18.42
N LYS A 21 52.55 10.57 -17.46
CA LYS A 21 51.63 10.93 -16.36
C LYS A 21 50.33 11.55 -16.87
N ARG A 22 50.43 12.46 -17.84
CA ARG A 22 49.26 13.11 -18.46
C ARG A 22 48.36 12.10 -19.16
N ALA A 23 48.94 11.17 -19.92
CA ALA A 23 48.18 10.13 -20.61
C ALA A 23 47.37 9.26 -19.64
N VAL A 24 47.99 8.82 -18.54
CA VAL A 24 47.31 8.03 -17.51
C VAL A 24 46.17 8.83 -16.87
N LEU A 25 46.40 10.08 -16.52
CA LEU A 25 45.37 10.93 -15.89
C LEU A 25 44.18 11.14 -16.84
N LEU A 26 44.44 11.42 -18.12
CA LEU A 26 43.38 11.59 -19.12
C LEU A 26 42.56 10.31 -19.29
N GLN A 27 43.22 9.15 -19.34
CA GLN A 27 42.52 7.86 -19.41
C GLN A 27 41.64 7.61 -18.19
N GLN A 28 42.13 7.94 -16.97
CA GLN A 28 41.34 7.82 -15.75
C GLN A 28 40.12 8.75 -15.76
N MET A 29 40.31 10.00 -16.21
CA MET A 29 39.22 10.98 -16.32
C MET A 29 38.14 10.52 -17.31
N GLU A 30 38.53 9.98 -18.46
CA GLU A 30 37.61 9.43 -19.47
C GLU A 30 36.76 8.29 -18.88
N ILE A 31 37.40 7.35 -18.17
CA ILE A 31 36.72 6.23 -17.52
C ILE A 31 35.71 6.73 -16.48
N CYS A 32 36.13 7.66 -15.60
CA CYS A 32 35.24 8.23 -14.59
C CYS A 32 34.06 8.99 -15.21
N TYR A 33 34.30 9.71 -16.30
CA TYR A 33 33.28 10.45 -17.02
C TYR A 33 32.22 9.51 -17.61
N GLU A 34 32.62 8.47 -18.34
CA GLU A 34 31.69 7.52 -18.94
C GLU A 34 30.92 6.71 -17.87
N GLN A 35 31.57 6.36 -16.75
CA GLN A 35 30.87 5.77 -15.60
C GLN A 35 29.82 6.71 -15.00
N GLN A 36 30.12 8.01 -14.88
CA GLN A 36 29.16 8.97 -14.34
C GLN A 36 27.99 9.17 -15.31
N LYS A 37 28.27 9.26 -16.60
CA LYS A 37 27.29 9.40 -17.67
C LYS A 37 26.33 8.21 -17.72
N THR A 38 26.84 6.98 -17.65
CA THR A 38 26.00 5.76 -17.60
C THR A 38 25.14 5.72 -16.33
N LYS A 39 25.70 6.04 -15.16
CA LYS A 39 24.95 6.16 -13.90
C LYS A 39 23.82 7.19 -13.99
N LYS A 40 24.09 8.37 -14.57
CA LYS A 40 23.08 9.42 -14.79
C LYS A 40 21.94 8.93 -15.70
N LYS A 41 22.27 8.30 -16.83
CA LYS A 41 21.27 7.71 -17.75
C LYS A 41 20.42 6.65 -17.05
N HIS A 42 21.06 5.75 -16.30
CA HIS A 42 20.35 4.71 -15.57
C HIS A 42 19.39 5.29 -14.51
N ARG A 43 19.83 6.29 -13.75
CA ARG A 43 18.98 6.99 -12.77
C ARG A 43 17.80 7.70 -13.44
N ALA A 44 18.02 8.36 -14.57
CA ALA A 44 16.97 9.04 -15.31
C ALA A 44 15.91 8.04 -15.81
N MET A 45 16.34 6.90 -16.34
CA MET A 45 15.44 5.81 -16.75
C MET A 45 14.62 5.28 -15.57
N MET A 46 15.28 4.94 -14.45
CA MET A 46 14.59 4.45 -13.25
C MET A 46 13.59 5.46 -12.69
N PHE A 47 13.96 6.75 -12.68
CA PHE A 47 13.05 7.82 -12.29
C PHE A 47 11.84 7.91 -13.20
N GLN A 48 12.05 7.82 -14.52
CA GLN A 48 10.96 7.89 -15.49
C GLN A 48 10.00 6.69 -15.35
N THR A 49 10.52 5.47 -15.22
CA THR A 49 9.70 4.28 -14.98
C THR A 49 8.94 4.38 -13.66
N ALA A 50 9.58 4.86 -12.59
CA ALA A 50 8.91 5.08 -11.31
C ALA A 50 7.81 6.15 -11.42
N ARG A 51 8.05 7.22 -12.18
CA ARG A 51 7.08 8.29 -12.44
C ARG A 51 5.87 7.76 -13.20
N GLU A 52 6.07 6.98 -14.26
CA GLU A 52 4.99 6.36 -15.05
C GLU A 52 4.16 5.40 -14.20
N ARG A 53 4.82 4.52 -13.43
CA ARG A 53 4.13 3.63 -12.50
C ARG A 53 3.32 4.38 -11.44
N ASN A 54 3.89 5.44 -10.86
CA ASN A 54 3.19 6.25 -9.86
C ASN A 54 2.00 7.00 -10.48
N ALA A 55 2.12 7.49 -11.71
CA ALA A 55 1.02 8.12 -12.42
C ALA A 55 -0.14 7.14 -12.65
N GLN A 56 0.15 5.91 -13.07
CA GLN A 56 -0.87 4.87 -13.24
C GLN A 56 -1.58 4.54 -11.92
N ILE A 57 -0.82 4.37 -10.84
CA ILE A 57 -1.39 4.08 -9.51
C ILE A 57 -2.31 5.21 -9.04
N LEU A 58 -1.91 6.47 -9.28
CA LEU A 58 -2.75 7.62 -8.93
C LEU A 58 -4.05 7.64 -9.73
N GLU A 59 -3.98 7.34 -11.03
CA GLU A 59 -5.18 7.22 -11.87
C GLU A 59 -6.10 6.10 -11.38
N ASP A 60 -5.54 4.95 -11.02
CA ASP A 60 -6.31 3.81 -10.50
C ASP A 60 -6.97 4.16 -9.17
N PHE A 61 -6.27 4.88 -8.27
CA PHE A 61 -6.86 5.37 -7.03
C PHE A 61 -7.99 6.36 -7.26
N GLN A 62 -7.83 7.29 -8.20
CA GLN A 62 -8.90 8.23 -8.55
C GLN A 62 -10.13 7.50 -9.07
N LYS A 63 -9.95 6.52 -9.97
CA LYS A 63 -11.05 5.68 -10.48
C LYS A 63 -11.77 4.94 -9.34
N VAL A 64 -11.02 4.35 -8.41
CA VAL A 64 -11.60 3.65 -7.26
C VAL A 64 -12.33 4.64 -6.33
N GLU A 65 -11.77 5.82 -6.09
CA GLU A 65 -12.40 6.87 -5.28
C GLU A 65 -13.72 7.33 -5.90
N GLU A 66 -13.75 7.58 -7.20
CA GLU A 66 -14.97 7.95 -7.93
C GLU A 66 -16.03 6.84 -7.88
N CYS A 67 -15.61 5.58 -8.06
CA CYS A 67 -16.48 4.42 -7.90
C CYS A 67 -17.08 4.35 -6.49
N LEU A 68 -16.28 4.61 -5.45
CA LEU A 68 -16.74 4.59 -4.07
C LEU A 68 -17.64 5.78 -3.72
N ARG A 69 -17.39 6.96 -4.30
CA ARG A 69 -18.27 8.13 -4.11
C ARG A 69 -19.64 7.96 -4.73
N THR A 70 -19.71 7.30 -5.89
CA THR A 70 -20.97 7.11 -6.63
C THR A 70 -21.76 5.89 -6.14
N ARG A 71 -21.09 4.91 -5.50
CA ARG A 71 -21.73 3.69 -5.02
C ARG A 71 -22.24 3.86 -3.57
N PRO A 72 -23.48 3.44 -3.27
CA PRO A 72 -23.94 3.29 -1.89
C PRO A 72 -23.03 2.33 -1.12
N LEU A 73 -22.42 2.80 -0.02
CA LEU A 73 -21.47 2.02 0.80
C LEU A 73 -22.10 0.77 1.42
N LEU A 74 -23.41 0.79 1.65
CA LEU A 74 -24.17 -0.30 2.24
C LEU A 74 -25.28 -0.77 1.28
N HIS A 75 -25.55 -2.07 1.29
CA HIS A 75 -26.66 -2.63 0.53
C HIS A 75 -27.98 -1.97 0.97
N PRO A 76 -28.92 -1.67 0.05
CA PRO A 76 -30.19 -1.05 0.38
C PRO A 76 -30.95 -1.75 1.52
N ASP A 77 -30.88 -3.08 1.60
CA ASP A 77 -31.51 -3.84 2.69
C ASP A 77 -30.90 -3.54 4.07
N VAL A 78 -29.59 -3.32 4.13
CA VAL A 78 -28.90 -2.96 5.39
C VAL A 78 -29.27 -1.54 5.80
N LEU A 79 -29.36 -0.61 4.84
CA LEU A 79 -29.84 0.75 5.10
C LEU A 79 -31.30 0.73 5.58
N ASN A 80 -32.16 -0.04 4.93
CA ASN A 80 -33.57 -0.18 5.31
C ASN A 80 -33.71 -0.81 6.71
N LEU A 81 -32.93 -1.86 7.00
CA LEU A 81 -32.89 -2.46 8.33
C LEU A 81 -32.41 -1.46 9.39
N GLN A 82 -31.36 -0.69 9.12
CA GLN A 82 -30.87 0.34 10.02
C GLN A 82 -31.94 1.40 10.30
N THR A 83 -32.60 1.91 9.26
CA THR A 83 -33.69 2.88 9.39
C THR A 83 -34.84 2.32 10.24
N ARG A 84 -35.28 1.08 9.97
CA ARG A 84 -36.35 0.44 10.75
C ARG A 84 -35.93 0.17 12.19
N TYR A 85 -34.68 -0.22 12.43
CA TYR A 85 -34.14 -0.44 13.76
C TYR A 85 -34.16 0.86 14.58
N TRP A 86 -33.63 1.97 14.05
CA TRP A 86 -33.63 3.24 14.78
C TRP A 86 -35.04 3.77 15.00
N ALA A 87 -35.96 3.63 14.05
CA ALA A 87 -37.37 3.97 14.25
C ALA A 87 -38.01 3.14 15.38
N SER A 88 -37.69 1.84 15.46
CA SER A 88 -38.14 0.99 16.56
C SER A 88 -37.52 1.40 17.90
N VAL A 89 -36.24 1.75 17.93
CA VAL A 89 -35.57 2.27 19.12
C VAL A 89 -36.26 3.55 19.61
N GLU A 90 -36.52 4.50 18.72
CA GLU A 90 -37.22 5.76 19.05
C GLU A 90 -38.64 5.51 19.55
N GLN A 91 -39.36 4.54 18.98
CA GLN A 91 -40.70 4.17 19.40
C GLN A 91 -40.73 3.58 20.81
N ASN A 92 -39.75 2.72 21.13
CA ASN A 92 -39.68 2.06 22.44
C ASN A 92 -39.01 2.94 23.50
N LEU A 93 -38.21 3.93 23.10
CA LEU A 93 -37.41 4.79 24.00
C LEU A 93 -38.21 5.35 25.19
N PRO A 94 -39.45 5.87 25.02
CA PRO A 94 -40.22 6.46 26.13
C PRO A 94 -40.64 5.45 27.20
N GLU A 95 -40.93 4.21 26.80
CA GLU A 95 -41.27 3.13 27.74
C GLU A 95 -40.05 2.72 28.56
N TRP A 96 -38.91 2.60 27.89
CA TRP A 96 -37.62 2.34 28.54
C TRP A 96 -37.20 3.49 29.46
N GLU A 97 -37.40 4.75 29.06
CA GLU A 97 -37.11 5.92 29.89
C GLU A 97 -37.96 5.91 31.17
N SER A 98 -39.26 5.65 31.04
CA SER A 98 -40.19 5.58 32.18
C SER A 98 -39.82 4.46 33.16
N TYR A 99 -39.40 3.30 32.64
CA TYR A 99 -38.94 2.18 33.45
C TYR A 99 -37.62 2.47 34.15
N LEU A 100 -36.62 3.01 33.43
CA LEU A 100 -35.31 3.33 33.97
C LEU A 100 -35.38 4.43 35.05
N LEU A 101 -36.36 5.32 34.96
CA LEU A 101 -36.67 6.33 35.99
C LEU A 101 -37.53 5.80 37.15
N GLY A 102 -37.87 4.51 37.15
CA GLY A 102 -38.66 3.85 38.20
C GLY A 102 -40.15 4.24 38.22
N ARG A 103 -40.66 4.83 37.13
CA ARG A 103 -42.06 5.30 37.03
C ARG A 103 -43.01 4.24 36.44
N SER A 104 -42.49 3.21 35.79
CA SER A 104 -43.26 2.11 35.21
C SER A 104 -42.58 0.75 35.45
N GLN A 105 -43.31 -0.34 35.19
CA GLN A 105 -42.73 -1.70 35.17
C GLN A 105 -41.90 -1.93 33.90
N ALA A 106 -41.05 -2.96 33.93
CA ALA A 106 -40.17 -3.31 32.81
C ALA A 106 -40.99 -3.60 31.54
N PRO A 107 -40.59 -3.08 30.36
CA PRO A 107 -41.26 -3.41 29.12
C PRO A 107 -41.21 -4.92 28.88
N THR A 108 -42.37 -5.56 28.77
CA THR A 108 -42.47 -6.98 28.39
C THR A 108 -42.15 -7.11 26.91
N SER A 109 -41.00 -7.69 26.59
CA SER A 109 -40.64 -8.07 25.22
C SER A 109 -41.73 -9.00 24.66
N GLU A 110 -42.54 -8.53 23.71
CA GLU A 110 -43.51 -9.37 22.99
C GLU A 110 -42.78 -10.30 22.03
N GLU A 111 -42.12 -11.32 22.56
CA GLU A 111 -41.85 -12.56 21.85
C GLU A 111 -42.47 -13.70 22.65
N LYS A 112 -43.75 -13.98 22.39
CA LYS A 112 -44.35 -15.26 22.77
C LYS A 112 -43.92 -16.29 21.72
N PRO A 113 -43.15 -17.34 22.06
CA PRO A 113 -43.02 -18.48 21.17
C PRO A 113 -44.33 -19.26 21.24
N SER A 114 -45.02 -19.36 20.11
CA SER A 114 -46.10 -20.33 19.92
C SER A 114 -45.55 -21.72 20.22
N GLN A 115 -46.05 -22.33 21.29
CA GLN A 115 -45.82 -23.72 21.60
C GLN A 115 -46.62 -24.58 20.62
N ASP A 116 -45.97 -25.05 19.57
CA ASP A 116 -46.37 -26.28 18.90
C ASP A 116 -45.22 -27.28 19.02
N ALA A 117 -45.42 -28.22 19.94
CA ALA A 117 -44.61 -29.43 20.03
C ALA A 117 -45.20 -30.47 19.06
N GLU A 118 -44.42 -30.95 18.10
CA GLU A 118 -44.33 -32.36 17.72
C GLU A 118 -43.26 -32.62 16.63
N ASN A 119 -42.06 -33.01 17.09
CA ASN A 119 -41.43 -34.31 16.79
C ASN A 119 -41.15 -34.71 15.31
N VAL A 120 -39.88 -34.64 14.85
CA VAL A 120 -39.20 -35.75 14.13
C VAL A 120 -37.68 -35.77 14.40
N SER A 121 -37.24 -36.96 14.78
CA SER A 121 -35.90 -37.52 15.02
C SER A 121 -34.79 -37.29 13.95
N SER A 122 -33.55 -37.15 14.47
CA SER A 122 -32.26 -37.69 13.95
C SER A 122 -31.24 -36.80 13.17
N PRO A 123 -29.92 -37.13 13.24
CA PRO A 123 -28.88 -36.15 13.56
C PRO A 123 -27.97 -35.75 12.38
N ALA A 124 -27.62 -34.46 12.29
CA ALA A 124 -26.63 -33.97 11.32
C ALA A 124 -25.26 -33.77 11.98
N ARG A 125 -24.31 -34.55 11.46
CA ARG A 125 -22.88 -34.54 11.81
C ARG A 125 -22.25 -33.15 11.71
N SER A 126 -21.24 -33.01 12.56
CA SER A 126 -20.18 -32.01 12.57
C SER A 126 -19.54 -31.64 11.22
N LYS A 127 -18.97 -30.43 11.24
CA LYS A 127 -17.78 -29.91 10.50
C LYS A 127 -18.13 -28.94 9.36
N GLY A 128 -17.87 -27.65 9.64
CA GLY A 128 -17.82 -26.59 8.63
C GLY A 128 -17.10 -25.36 9.15
N LYS A 129 -15.88 -25.50 9.69
CA LYS A 129 -14.99 -24.34 9.82
C LYS A 129 -14.24 -24.18 8.50
N PRO A 130 -14.22 -22.98 7.88
CA PRO A 130 -13.49 -22.78 6.64
C PRO A 130 -11.98 -22.95 6.87
N PRO A 131 -11.24 -23.51 5.90
CA PRO A 131 -9.81 -23.76 6.05
C PRO A 131 -9.03 -22.44 6.14
N ARG A 132 -8.13 -22.33 7.12
CA ARG A 132 -7.20 -21.21 7.24
C ARG A 132 -6.03 -21.37 6.24
N PRO A 133 -5.55 -20.29 5.64
CA PRO A 133 -4.36 -20.32 4.79
C PRO A 133 -3.10 -20.64 5.61
N LYS A 134 -2.18 -21.40 5.03
CA LYS A 134 -0.90 -21.78 5.65
C LYS A 134 0.06 -20.58 5.66
N PRO A 135 0.87 -20.40 6.72
CA PRO A 135 1.95 -19.43 6.70
C PRO A 135 3.08 -19.92 5.78
N ASN A 136 3.47 -19.08 4.82
CA ASN A 136 4.69 -19.26 4.05
C ASN A 136 5.88 -18.98 4.99
N VAL A 137 6.68 -20.01 5.26
CA VAL A 137 7.99 -19.86 5.89
C VAL A 137 9.00 -19.70 4.76
N CYS A 138 9.66 -18.54 4.71
CA CYS A 138 10.94 -18.36 4.02
C CYS A 138 12.07 -18.82 4.94
#